data_AF-A0AA51LUY4-F1
#
_entry.id   AF-A0AA51LUY4-F1
#
_cell.length_a   1.000
_cell.length_b   1.000
_cell.length_c   1.000
_cell.angle_alpha   90.00
_cell.angle_beta   90.00
_cell.angle_gamma   90.00
#
_symmetry.space_group_name_H-M   'P 1'
#
loop_
_entity.id
_entity.type
_entity.pdbx_description
1 polymer ?
#
loop_
_entity_poly.entity_id
_entity_poly.type
_entity_poly.pdbx_seq_one_letter_code
_entity_poly.pdbx_strand_id
1 'polypeptide(L)'
;MTERKRPDITFESWIERQIRVAQERGDFDNLRGAGKPIPHRSDDELWWVKDYLRREGLSTEALLPPPLQLRKEVERLRDTVRDVPTEPAVRQIVRELNRRIVDCLRAPSGPLVPIHRVDPEAVVRQWAADRAELRSTRAERAAAAAAALREYTAEPPRRRWWHRILGIQPAGT
;
A
#
# COMPACT_ATOMS: atom_id res chain seq x y z
N MET A 1 -60.63 7.49 40.02
CA MET A 1 -59.72 6.34 39.81
C MET A 1 -58.44 6.86 39.18
N THR A 2 -57.31 6.81 39.87
CA THR A 2 -56.02 7.24 39.31
C THR A 2 -55.27 6.02 38.80
N GLU A 3 -55.24 5.85 37.49
CA GLU A 3 -54.47 4.81 36.82
C GLU A 3 -52.98 5.07 37.04
N ARG A 4 -52.28 4.11 37.66
CA ARG A 4 -50.84 4.17 37.89
C ARG A 4 -50.13 3.36 36.83
N LYS A 5 -49.04 3.92 36.31
CA LYS A 5 -48.17 3.26 35.33
C LYS A 5 -47.80 1.85 35.82
N ARG A 6 -48.03 0.84 34.97
CA ARG A 6 -47.69 -0.55 35.30
C ARG A 6 -46.15 -0.71 35.35
N PRO A 7 -45.61 -1.47 36.32
CA PRO A 7 -44.17 -1.55 36.58
C PRO A 7 -43.35 -2.23 35.46
N ASP A 8 -44.01 -2.94 34.54
CA ASP A 8 -43.44 -3.53 33.32
C ASP A 8 -43.19 -2.50 32.20
N ILE A 9 -43.74 -1.29 32.31
CA ILE A 9 -43.58 -0.24 31.30
C ILE A 9 -42.38 0.63 31.68
N THR A 10 -41.23 0.36 31.06
CA THR A 10 -40.04 1.22 31.17
C THR A 10 -40.18 2.47 30.30
N PHE A 11 -39.45 3.53 30.63
CA PHE A 11 -39.32 4.69 29.72
C PHE A 11 -38.34 4.34 28.60
N GLU A 12 -38.56 4.93 27.43
CA GLU A 12 -37.62 4.82 26.31
C GLU A 12 -36.22 5.25 26.76
N SER A 13 -35.22 4.41 26.48
CA SER A 13 -33.83 4.78 26.76
C SER A 13 -33.39 5.89 25.82
N TRP A 14 -32.38 6.65 26.22
CA TRP A 14 -31.82 7.68 25.33
C TRP A 14 -31.34 7.08 23.99
N ILE A 15 -30.81 5.86 24.00
CA ILE A 15 -30.35 5.14 22.80
C ILE A 15 -31.53 4.79 21.88
N GLU A 16 -32.61 4.22 22.44
CA GLU A 16 -33.83 3.90 21.68
C GLU A 16 -34.42 5.15 21.04
N ARG A 17 -34.44 6.27 21.78
CA ARG A 17 -34.89 7.56 21.25
C ARG A 17 -34.03 8.03 20.08
N GLN A 18 -32.71 7.88 20.13
CA GLN A 18 -31.85 8.24 18.99
C GLN A 18 -32.13 7.37 17.77
N ILE A 19 -32.34 6.05 17.96
CA ILE A 19 -32.66 5.12 16.89
C ILE A 19 -33.99 5.51 16.23
N ARG A 20 -35.04 5.75 17.03
CA ARG A 20 -36.35 6.16 16.49
C ARG A 20 -36.27 7.46 15.70
N VAL A 21 -35.59 8.48 16.24
CA VAL A 21 -35.42 9.77 15.55
C VAL A 21 -34.66 9.60 14.23
N ALA A 22 -33.62 8.75 14.19
CA ALA A 22 -32.88 8.46 12.96
C ALA A 22 -33.75 7.71 11.93
N GLN A 23 -34.59 6.77 12.38
CA GLN A 23 -35.59 6.11 11.50
C GLN A 23 -36.63 7.09 10.96
N GLU A 24 -37.22 7.94 11.81
CA GLU A 24 -38.20 8.96 11.40
C GLU A 24 -37.63 9.96 10.38
N ARG A 25 -36.32 10.22 10.44
CA ARG A 25 -35.61 11.08 9.48
C ARG A 25 -35.27 10.38 8.16
N GLY A 26 -35.42 9.06 8.09
CA GLY A 26 -35.02 8.28 6.93
C GLY A 26 -33.51 8.07 6.83
N ASP A 27 -32.75 8.20 7.92
CA ASP A 27 -31.28 7.98 7.90
C ASP A 27 -30.92 6.53 7.51
N PHE A 28 -31.87 5.59 7.66
CA PHE A 28 -31.76 4.20 7.23
C PHE A 28 -32.38 3.91 5.85
N ASP A 29 -32.93 4.92 5.17
CA ASP A 29 -33.48 4.76 3.82
C ASP A 29 -32.35 4.76 2.78
N ASN A 30 -32.55 4.05 1.66
CA ASN A 30 -31.61 3.97 0.54
C ASN A 30 -30.19 3.49 0.89
N LEU A 31 -30.03 2.74 1.99
CA LEU A 31 -28.74 2.15 2.33
C LEU A 31 -28.24 1.22 1.21
N ARG A 32 -26.93 1.25 0.98
CA ARG A 32 -26.28 0.38 0.00
C ARG A 32 -26.47 -1.08 0.40
N GLY A 33 -27.34 -1.78 -0.32
CA GLY A 33 -27.66 -3.18 -0.05
C GLY A 33 -29.02 -3.41 0.64
N ALA A 34 -29.78 -2.35 0.94
CA ALA A 34 -31.14 -2.47 1.47
C ALA A 34 -32.01 -3.33 0.53
N GLY A 35 -32.69 -4.33 1.10
CA GLY A 35 -33.56 -5.26 0.37
C GLY A 35 -32.83 -6.25 -0.56
N LYS A 36 -31.50 -6.19 -0.68
CA LYS A 36 -30.72 -7.13 -1.47
C LYS A 36 -30.30 -8.32 -0.60
N PRO A 37 -30.18 -9.54 -1.17
CA PRO A 37 -29.64 -10.67 -0.43
C PRO A 37 -28.23 -10.34 0.06
N ILE A 38 -27.90 -10.78 1.28
CA ILE A 38 -26.54 -10.68 1.80
C ILE A 38 -25.64 -11.46 0.84
N PRO A 39 -24.59 -10.84 0.25
CA PRO A 39 -23.71 -11.54 -0.67
C PRO A 39 -23.17 -12.80 0.00
N HIS A 40 -23.19 -13.94 -0.70
CA HIS A 40 -22.49 -15.12 -0.21
C HIS A 40 -21.02 -14.77 -0.07
N ARG A 41 -20.56 -14.70 1.17
CA ARG A 41 -19.17 -14.48 1.51
C ARG A 41 -18.58 -15.78 2.03
N SER A 42 -17.25 -15.85 2.07
CA SER A 42 -16.50 -16.99 2.58
C SER A 42 -17.05 -17.46 3.93
N ASP A 43 -16.92 -18.75 4.24
CA ASP A 43 -17.23 -19.35 5.56
C ASP A 43 -16.28 -18.88 6.69
N ASP A 44 -15.52 -17.81 6.42
CA ASP A 44 -14.58 -17.21 7.36
C ASP A 44 -15.34 -16.23 8.25
N GLU A 45 -15.41 -16.50 9.56
CA GLU A 45 -16.08 -15.64 10.52
C GLU A 45 -15.59 -14.17 10.49
N LEU A 46 -14.32 -13.96 10.13
CA LEU A 46 -13.69 -12.65 10.04
C LEU A 46 -13.84 -11.99 8.65
N TRP A 47 -14.67 -12.54 7.77
CA TRP A 47 -14.87 -11.99 6.41
C TRP A 47 -15.21 -10.51 6.44
N TRP A 48 -16.02 -10.07 7.41
CA TRP A 48 -16.51 -8.70 7.50
C TRP A 48 -15.43 -7.74 7.97
N VAL A 49 -14.57 -8.19 8.90
CA VAL A 49 -13.40 -7.42 9.36
C VAL A 49 -12.43 -7.24 8.20
N LYS A 50 -12.15 -8.31 7.45
CA LYS A 50 -11.26 -8.27 6.28
C LYS A 50 -11.82 -7.38 5.17
N ASP A 51 -13.14 -7.41 4.93
CA ASP A 51 -13.80 -6.54 3.97
C ASP A 51 -13.74 -5.07 4.42
N TYR A 52 -13.97 -4.80 5.70
CA TYR A 52 -13.86 -3.46 6.29
C TYR A 52 -12.44 -2.91 6.16
N LEU A 53 -11.43 -3.66 6.60
CA LEU A 53 -10.02 -3.26 6.46
C LEU A 53 -9.66 -2.97 5.01
N ARG A 54 -10.09 -3.81 4.06
CA ARG A 54 -9.86 -3.59 2.64
C ARG A 54 -10.51 -2.29 2.14
N ARG A 55 -11.74 -1.99 2.58
CA ARG A 55 -12.46 -0.75 2.23
C ARG A 55 -11.74 0.49 2.75
N GLU A 56 -11.19 0.41 3.96
CA GLU A 56 -10.43 1.49 4.59
C GLU A 56 -8.97 1.56 4.13
N GLY A 57 -8.54 0.70 3.20
CA GLY A 57 -7.15 0.66 2.74
C GLY A 57 -6.15 0.17 3.80
N LEU A 58 -6.64 -0.49 4.85
CA LEU A 58 -5.85 -1.02 5.94
C LEU A 58 -5.40 -2.46 5.65
N SER A 59 -4.17 -2.77 6.02
CA SER A 59 -3.63 -4.12 5.93
C SER A 59 -4.21 -5.01 7.03
N THR A 60 -4.45 -6.29 6.73
CA THR A 60 -4.83 -7.32 7.71
C THR A 60 -3.75 -7.55 8.77
N GLU A 61 -2.56 -7.02 8.55
CA GLU A 61 -1.44 -7.11 9.49
C GLU A 61 -1.66 -6.31 10.77
N ALA A 62 -2.50 -5.28 10.72
CA ALA A 62 -2.93 -4.55 11.91
C ALA A 62 -3.66 -5.45 12.92
N LEU A 63 -4.22 -6.58 12.49
CA LEU A 63 -4.88 -7.55 13.37
C LEU A 63 -3.92 -8.58 13.97
N LEU A 64 -2.67 -8.65 13.49
CA LEU A 64 -1.75 -9.65 14.00
C LEU A 64 -1.31 -9.32 15.43
N PRO A 65 -1.03 -10.34 16.26
CA PRO A 65 -0.34 -10.12 17.52
C PRO A 65 0.99 -9.36 17.32
N PRO A 66 1.40 -8.51 18.29
CA PRO A 66 2.63 -7.72 18.19
C PRO A 66 3.88 -8.48 17.72
N PRO A 67 4.20 -9.70 18.22
CA PRO A 67 5.40 -10.40 17.77
C PRO A 67 5.34 -10.83 16.29
N LEU A 68 4.14 -11.12 15.76
CA LEU A 68 3.96 -11.43 14.34
C LEU A 68 4.03 -10.19 13.47
N GLN A 69 3.54 -9.04 13.94
CA GLN A 69 3.73 -7.76 13.25
C GLN A 69 5.22 -7.44 13.09
N LEU A 70 5.98 -7.50 14.19
CA LEU A 70 7.41 -7.22 14.19
C LEU A 70 8.21 -8.17 13.30
N ARG A 71 7.85 -9.46 13.30
CA ARG A 71 8.49 -10.43 12.40
C ARG A 71 8.29 -10.05 10.93
N LYS A 72 7.06 -9.70 10.54
CA LYS A 72 6.76 -9.25 9.18
C LYS A 72 7.44 -7.94 8.82
N GLU A 73 7.56 -7.01 9.77
CA GLU A 73 8.31 -5.78 9.56
C GLU A 73 9.80 -6.04 9.30
N VAL A 74 10.40 -7.00 10.02
CA VAL A 74 11.78 -7.44 9.76
C VAL A 74 11.90 -8.06 8.36
N GLU A 75 10.97 -8.92 7.96
CA GLU A 75 10.95 -9.54 6.62
C GLU A 75 10.86 -8.50 5.50
N ARG A 76 10.10 -7.42 5.70
CA ARG A 76 9.93 -6.33 4.73
C ARG A 76 10.96 -5.22 4.82
N LEU A 77 11.87 -5.28 5.79
CA LEU A 77 12.77 -4.17 6.08
C LEU A 77 13.56 -3.73 4.84
N ARG A 78 14.00 -4.67 3.99
CA ARG A 78 14.69 -4.38 2.73
C ARG A 78 13.86 -3.52 1.79
N ASP A 79 12.57 -3.82 1.65
CA ASP A 79 11.67 -3.04 0.80
C ASP A 79 11.35 -1.69 1.42
N THR A 80 11.13 -1.63 2.75
CA THR A 80 10.87 -0.39 3.48
C THR A 80 12.02 0.61 3.33
N VAL A 81 13.27 0.16 3.36
CA VAL A 81 14.44 1.05 3.28
C VAL A 81 14.87 1.35 1.84
N ARG A 82 14.32 0.66 0.84
CA ARG A 82 14.72 0.73 -0.58
C ARG A 82 14.79 2.17 -1.10
N ASP A 83 13.73 2.93 -0.85
CA ASP A 83 13.57 4.30 -1.39
C ASP A 83 14.07 5.39 -0.42
N VAL A 84 14.64 5.00 0.72
CA VAL A 84 15.18 5.95 1.70
C VAL A 84 16.41 6.65 1.12
N PRO A 85 16.52 7.99 1.24
CA PRO A 85 17.56 8.75 0.55
C PRO A 85 18.93 8.70 1.20
N THR A 86 19.02 8.51 2.53
CA THR A 86 20.27 8.70 3.27
C THR A 86 20.54 7.53 4.23
N GLU A 87 21.82 7.18 4.41
CA GLU A 87 22.21 6.14 5.37
C GLU A 87 21.78 6.43 6.81
N PRO A 88 21.90 7.67 7.33
CA PRO A 88 21.43 7.97 8.69
C PRO A 88 19.94 7.71 8.85
N ALA A 89 19.12 7.96 7.82
CA ALA A 89 17.70 7.65 7.85
C ALA A 89 17.44 6.14 7.86
N VAL A 90 18.19 5.35 7.07
CA VAL A 90 18.13 3.88 7.12
C VAL A 90 18.48 3.38 8.53
N ARG A 91 19.60 3.85 9.11
CA ARG A 91 20.00 3.50 10.48
C ARG A 91 18.91 3.85 11.49
N GLN A 92 18.26 5.00 11.34
CA GLN A 92 17.20 5.43 12.23
C GLN A 92 15.97 4.51 12.17
N ILE A 93 15.56 4.10 10.96
CA ILE A 93 14.44 3.14 10.78
C ILE A 93 14.76 1.81 11.47
N VAL A 94 15.97 1.29 11.28
CA VAL A 94 16.38 0.02 11.92
C VAL A 94 16.46 0.16 13.45
N ARG A 95 16.95 1.29 13.97
CA ARG A 95 16.97 1.56 15.42
C ARG A 95 15.58 1.61 16.01
N GLU A 96 14.63 2.23 15.32
CA GLU A 96 13.24 2.30 15.74
C GLU A 96 12.57 0.91 15.76
N LEU A 97 12.80 0.11 14.72
CA LEU A 97 12.36 -1.28 14.69
C LEU A 97 12.97 -2.09 15.84
N ASN A 98 14.27 -1.97 16.06
CA ASN A 98 14.96 -2.66 17.15
C ASN A 98 14.46 -2.24 18.54
N ARG A 99 14.09 -0.97 18.73
CA ARG A 99 13.45 -0.49 19.97
C ARG A 99 12.16 -1.26 20.24
N ARG A 100 11.26 -1.31 19.24
CA ARG A 100 9.98 -2.03 19.34
C ARG A 100 10.17 -3.53 19.55
N ILE A 101 11.18 -4.14 18.91
CA ILE A 101 11.55 -5.55 19.15
C ILE A 101 11.96 -5.77 20.60
N VAL A 102 12.82 -4.90 21.14
CA VAL A 102 13.26 -5.00 22.54
C VAL A 102 12.08 -4.82 23.49
N ASP A 103 11.19 -3.88 23.24
CA ASP A 103 10.00 -3.67 24.08
C ASP A 103 9.07 -4.90 24.06
N CYS A 104 8.86 -5.49 22.88
CA CYS A 104 8.10 -6.74 22.75
C CYS A 104 8.77 -7.92 23.49
N LEU A 105 10.10 -8.00 23.47
CA LEU A 105 10.82 -9.06 24.18
C LEU A 105 10.81 -8.88 25.71
N ARG A 106 10.68 -7.64 26.20
CA ARG A 106 10.55 -7.36 27.65
C ARG A 106 9.18 -7.76 28.19
N ALA A 107 8.13 -7.58 27.39
CA ALA A 107 6.75 -7.87 27.77
C ALA A 107 6.04 -8.62 26.62
N PRO A 108 6.35 -9.92 26.43
CA PRO A 108 5.76 -10.69 25.34
C PRO A 108 4.25 -10.83 25.54
N SER A 109 3.49 -10.56 24.47
CA SER A 109 2.05 -10.77 24.41
C SER A 109 1.68 -11.61 23.21
N GLY A 110 0.72 -12.53 23.39
CA GLY A 110 0.30 -13.45 22.34
C GLY A 110 1.29 -14.61 22.12
N PRO A 111 1.38 -15.15 20.88
CA PRO A 111 2.16 -16.35 20.60
C PRO A 111 3.67 -16.10 20.74
N LEU A 112 4.40 -17.12 21.18
CA LEU A 112 5.85 -17.10 21.27
C LEU A 112 6.47 -17.24 19.88
N VAL A 113 6.82 -16.11 19.27
CA VAL A 113 7.48 -16.05 17.96
C VAL A 113 8.93 -15.63 18.15
N PRO A 114 9.91 -16.38 17.61
CA PRO A 114 11.30 -15.96 17.66
C PRO A 114 11.51 -14.72 16.78
N ILE A 115 11.91 -13.62 17.42
CA ILE A 115 12.30 -12.35 16.78
C ILE A 115 13.63 -11.87 17.38
N HIS A 116 14.48 -11.32 16.52
CA HIS A 116 15.82 -10.84 16.90
C HIS A 116 16.04 -9.42 16.41
N ARG A 117 16.92 -8.69 17.10
CA ARG A 117 17.39 -7.39 16.65
C ARG A 117 18.11 -7.53 15.31
N VAL A 118 17.89 -6.56 14.43
CA VAL A 118 18.54 -6.47 13.13
C VAL A 118 19.80 -5.61 13.25
N ASP A 119 20.91 -6.04 12.64
CA ASP A 119 22.13 -5.22 12.57
C ASP A 119 21.93 -4.01 11.63
N PRO A 120 21.97 -2.77 12.14
CA PRO A 120 21.79 -1.58 11.32
C PRO A 120 22.85 -1.45 10.22
N GLU A 121 24.11 -1.84 10.49
CA GLU A 121 25.18 -1.69 9.51
C GLU A 121 25.08 -2.73 8.40
N ALA A 122 24.61 -3.94 8.69
CA ALA A 122 24.28 -4.92 7.65
C ALA A 122 23.20 -4.40 6.68
N VAL A 123 22.15 -3.79 7.22
CA VAL A 123 21.06 -3.23 6.40
C VAL A 123 21.57 -2.06 5.54
N VAL A 124 22.39 -1.17 6.11
CA VAL A 124 22.99 -0.05 5.36
C VAL A 124 23.90 -0.56 4.23
N ARG A 125 24.75 -1.57 4.49
CA ARG A 125 25.60 -2.17 3.45
C ARG A 125 24.77 -2.74 2.31
N GLN A 126 23.71 -3.49 2.61
CA GLN A 126 22.83 -4.05 1.59
C GLN A 126 22.08 -2.96 0.81
N TRP A 127 21.56 -1.95 1.50
CA TRP A 127 20.90 -0.80 0.88
C TRP A 127 21.83 -0.04 -0.07
N ALA A 128 23.08 0.19 0.34
CA ALA A 128 24.07 0.88 -0.49
C ALA A 128 24.44 0.07 -1.74
N ALA A 129 24.56 -1.26 -1.60
CA ALA A 129 24.80 -2.17 -2.71
C ALA A 129 23.62 -2.18 -3.71
N ASP A 130 22.39 -2.35 -3.23
CA ASP A 130 21.17 -2.33 -4.05
C ASP A 130 21.07 -0.99 -4.83
N ARG A 131 21.41 0.14 -4.20
CA ARG A 131 21.43 1.46 -4.86
C ARG A 131 22.59 1.65 -5.84
N ALA A 132 23.73 1.01 -5.62
CA ALA A 132 24.84 1.04 -6.58
C ALA A 132 24.45 0.31 -7.86
N GLU A 133 23.82 -0.86 -7.74
CA GLU A 133 23.32 -1.67 -8.85
C GLU A 133 22.21 -0.95 -9.65
N LEU A 134 21.27 -0.29 -8.97
CA LEU A 134 20.25 0.52 -9.64
C LEU A 134 20.85 1.71 -10.41
N ARG A 135 21.90 2.33 -9.86
CA ARG A 135 22.61 3.44 -10.51
C ARG A 135 23.37 2.97 -11.74
N SER A 136 24.09 1.84 -11.67
CA SER A 136 24.79 1.28 -12.84
C SER A 136 23.80 0.92 -13.94
N THR A 137 22.74 0.18 -13.61
CA THR A 137 21.68 -0.20 -14.57
C THR A 137 21.05 1.02 -15.24
N ARG A 138 20.79 2.09 -14.47
CA ARG A 138 20.24 3.33 -15.01
C ARG A 138 21.24 4.06 -15.91
N ALA A 139 22.51 4.09 -15.53
CA ALA A 139 23.57 4.68 -16.35
C ALA A 139 23.75 3.93 -17.67
N GLU A 140 23.74 2.60 -17.65
CA GLU A 140 23.79 1.75 -18.85
C GLU A 140 22.60 2.02 -19.78
N ARG A 141 21.38 2.05 -19.23
CA ARG A 141 20.17 2.38 -20.01
C ARG A 141 20.22 3.79 -20.60
N ALA A 142 20.71 4.77 -19.84
CA ALA A 142 20.87 6.13 -20.33
C ALA A 142 21.94 6.22 -21.44
N ALA A 143 23.05 5.49 -21.30
CA ALA A 143 24.09 5.42 -22.31
C ALA A 143 23.59 4.74 -23.59
N ALA A 144 22.85 3.64 -23.48
CA ALA A 144 22.22 2.94 -24.60
C ALA A 144 21.20 3.84 -25.31
N ALA A 145 20.35 4.55 -24.56
CA ALA A 145 19.40 5.51 -25.13
C ALA A 145 20.10 6.67 -25.84
N ALA A 146 21.18 7.21 -25.26
CA ALA A 146 21.98 8.25 -25.89
C ALA A 146 22.68 7.76 -27.17
N ALA A 147 23.18 6.52 -27.19
CA ALA A 147 23.77 5.90 -28.37
C ALA A 147 22.73 5.70 -29.48
N ALA A 148 21.54 5.17 -29.15
CA ALA A 148 20.44 5.01 -30.10
C ALA A 148 19.98 6.35 -30.69
N LEU A 149 19.92 7.41 -29.86
CA LEU A 149 19.61 8.75 -30.35
C LEU A 149 20.70 9.28 -31.30
N ARG A 150 21.98 9.07 -30.98
CA ARG A 150 23.10 9.45 -31.87
C ARG A 150 23.01 8.74 -33.21
N GLU A 151 22.74 7.43 -33.21
CA GLU A 151 22.57 6.63 -34.42
C GLU A 151 21.38 7.12 -35.25
N TYR A 152 20.23 7.37 -34.63
CA TYR A 152 19.05 7.96 -35.29
C TYR A 152 19.36 9.33 -35.92
N THR A 153 20.11 10.19 -35.23
CA THR A 153 20.50 11.52 -35.77
C THR A 153 21.60 11.45 -36.83
N ALA A 154 22.36 10.35 -36.87
CA ALA A 154 23.45 10.14 -37.83
C ALA A 154 22.97 9.53 -39.16
N GLU A 155 21.76 8.98 -39.21
CA GLU A 155 21.18 8.45 -40.45
C GLU A 155 20.77 9.61 -41.37
N PRO A 156 21.39 9.79 -42.56
CA PRO A 156 21.03 10.87 -43.46
C PRO A 156 19.62 10.65 -44.01
N PRO A 157 18.81 11.70 -44.24
CA PRO A 157 17.47 11.54 -44.79
C PRO A 157 17.60 10.83 -46.15
N ARG A 158 17.03 9.63 -46.26
CA ARG A 158 17.01 8.84 -47.49
C ARG A 158 16.26 9.62 -48.56
N ARG A 159 17.02 10.40 -49.34
CA ARG A 159 16.54 11.09 -50.53
C ARG A 159 16.05 10.00 -51.50
N ARG A 160 14.77 10.11 -51.94
CA ARG A 160 14.21 9.68 -53.26
C ARG A 160 12.78 9.08 -53.26
N TRP A 161 11.89 9.47 -52.34
CA TRP A 161 10.45 9.35 -52.60
C TRP A 161 10.00 10.42 -53.62
N TRP A 162 10.28 11.70 -53.35
CA TRP A 162 9.67 12.82 -54.10
C TRP A 162 10.20 12.98 -55.53
N HIS A 163 11.43 12.52 -55.81
CA HIS A 163 11.97 12.44 -57.17
C HIS A 163 11.27 11.40 -58.06
N ARG A 164 10.42 10.54 -57.49
CA ARG A 164 9.60 9.58 -58.23
C ARG A 164 8.18 10.08 -58.50
N ILE A 165 7.77 11.19 -57.87
CA ILE A 165 6.44 11.82 -58.05
C ILE A 165 6.52 13.09 -58.91
N LEU A 166 7.66 13.81 -58.89
CA LEU A 166 7.89 14.98 -59.76
C LEU A 166 8.90 14.60 -60.84
N GLY A 167 8.38 14.09 -61.97
CA GLY A 167 9.17 13.69 -63.14
C GLY A 167 9.87 14.86 -63.83
N ILE A 168 11.03 15.27 -63.30
CA ILE A 168 11.89 16.26 -63.94
C ILE A 168 13.22 15.58 -64.28
N GLN A 169 13.35 15.19 -65.55
CA GLN A 169 14.63 14.82 -66.18
C GLN A 169 15.43 16.10 -66.43
N PRO A 170 16.72 16.17 -66.08
CA PRO A 170 17.56 17.27 -66.53
C PRO A 170 17.89 17.08 -68.01
N ALA A 171 17.48 18.03 -68.85
CA ALA A 171 17.88 18.14 -70.25
C ALA A 171 19.39 18.46 -70.32
N GLY A 172 20.09 17.80 -71.26
CA GLY A 172 21.53 17.87 -71.41
C GLY A 172 22.06 19.06 -72.23
N THR A 173 23.40 19.13 -72.22
CA THR A 173 24.36 19.90 -73.06
C THR A 173 24.19 21.39 -73.20
#